data_AF-A0A8S0FUW7-F1
#
_entry.id   AF-A0A8S0FUW7-F1
#
_cell.length_a   1.000
_cell.length_b   1.000
_cell.length_c   1.000
_cell.angle_alpha   90.00
_cell.angle_beta   90.00
_cell.angle_gamma   90.00
#
_symmetry.space_group_name_H-M   'P 1'
#
loop_
_entity.id
_entity.type
_entity.pdbx_description
1 polymer ?
#
loop_
_entity_poly.entity_id
_entity_poly.type
_entity_poly.pdbx_seq_one_letter_code
_entity_poly.pdbx_strand_id
1 'polypeptide(L)'
;MVVVRPIETSFPPSLSTQDGLYTTIIRGLNEKGEAVSDARLIRSVNREISVYSEYDEFLKLAHNPEMRFVFSNTTEAGISYHAGDKFDDAPAVSYPAKLTRLLFERFSHFNGALDKGWIIIPCELIDYNGDALRELVLRYAQEWALPEAFIQWLDQANSFCSTLVGINAPPYRYRLSA
;
A
#
# COMPACT_ATOMS: atom_id res chain seq x y z
N MET A 1 0.20 -10.70 -6.99
CA MET A 1 0.18 -9.34 -6.44
C MET A 1 1.56 -8.70 -6.57
N VAL A 2 1.62 -7.40 -6.81
CA VAL A 2 2.87 -6.62 -6.70
C VAL A 2 2.89 -5.96 -5.33
N VAL A 3 4.03 -6.01 -4.65
CA VAL A 3 4.25 -5.30 -3.38
C VAL A 3 5.09 -4.05 -3.67
N VAL A 4 4.67 -2.90 -3.15
CA VAL A 4 5.47 -1.68 -3.20
C VAL A 4 6.08 -1.46 -1.83
N ARG A 5 7.41 -1.39 -1.76
CA ARG A 5 8.12 -1.05 -0.53
C ARG A 5 8.17 0.47 -0.40
N PRO A 6 7.57 1.06 0.65
CA PRO A 6 7.46 2.50 0.80
C PRO A 6 8.63 3.12 1.59
N ILE A 7 9.65 2.34 1.96
CA ILE A 7 10.80 2.76 2.78
C ILE A 7 12.12 2.41 2.07
N GLU A 8 13.10 3.30 2.20
CA GLU A 8 14.45 3.11 1.65
C GLU A 8 15.27 2.23 2.61
N THR A 9 15.19 0.91 2.43
CA THR A 9 15.97 -0.04 3.24
C THR A 9 16.36 -1.26 2.41
N SER A 10 17.56 -1.77 2.66
CA SER A 10 18.04 -3.06 2.13
C SER A 10 17.62 -4.26 2.99
N PHE A 11 17.02 -4.01 4.17
CA PHE A 11 16.56 -5.04 5.09
C PHE A 11 15.07 -4.89 5.45
N PRO A 12 14.28 -5.98 5.45
CA PRO A 12 14.64 -7.32 4.99
C PRO A 12 14.95 -7.35 3.49
N PRO A 13 15.74 -8.34 3.00
CA PRO A 13 16.02 -8.49 1.56
C PRO A 13 14.74 -8.44 0.74
N SER A 14 14.85 -8.06 -0.53
CA SER A 14 13.67 -7.99 -1.39
C SER A 14 13.01 -9.36 -1.53
N LEU A 15 11.68 -9.40 -1.50
CA LEU A 15 10.89 -10.62 -1.75
C LEU A 15 11.20 -11.21 -3.14
N SER A 16 11.59 -10.37 -4.09
CA SER A 16 12.01 -10.80 -5.43
C SER A 16 13.28 -11.68 -5.41
N THR A 17 14.07 -11.66 -4.33
CA THR A 17 15.24 -12.57 -4.19
C THR A 17 14.84 -14.03 -3.98
N GLN A 18 13.57 -14.30 -3.65
CA GLN A 18 13.02 -15.64 -3.46
C GLN A 18 11.80 -15.89 -4.36
N ASP A 19 11.74 -15.31 -5.55
CA ASP A 19 10.61 -15.42 -6.48
C ASP A 19 9.26 -14.97 -5.86
N GLY A 20 9.29 -14.03 -4.90
CA GLY A 20 8.11 -13.58 -4.15
C GLY A 20 7.63 -14.57 -3.08
N LEU A 21 8.36 -15.65 -2.85
CA LEU A 21 8.02 -16.68 -1.87
C LEU A 21 8.47 -16.25 -0.46
N TYR A 22 7.60 -16.46 0.52
CA TYR A 22 7.95 -16.34 1.94
C TYR A 22 7.18 -17.34 2.78
N THR A 23 7.71 -17.72 3.94
CA THR A 23 7.08 -18.70 4.84
C THR A 23 6.47 -17.98 6.04
N THR A 24 5.17 -18.16 6.24
CA THR A 24 4.47 -17.73 7.45
C THR A 24 4.45 -18.86 8.45
N ILE A 25 4.96 -18.63 9.66
CA ILE A 25 4.88 -19.58 10.76
C ILE A 25 3.75 -19.14 11.68
N ILE A 26 2.66 -19.91 11.70
CA ILE A 26 1.49 -19.69 12.55
C ILE A 26 1.71 -20.47 13.85
N ARG A 27 1.78 -19.76 14.98
CA ARG A 27 1.92 -20.38 16.30
C ARG A 27 0.73 -20.02 17.17
N GLY A 28 0.27 -20.98 17.95
CA GLY A 28 -0.86 -20.80 18.86
C GLY A 28 -1.11 -22.03 19.71
N LEU A 29 -2.27 -22.05 20.37
CA LEU A 29 -2.78 -23.21 21.04
C LEU A 29 -3.94 -23.78 20.20
N ASN A 30 -3.99 -25.11 20.05
CA ASN A 30 -5.16 -25.76 19.45
C ASN A 30 -6.33 -25.80 20.46
N GLU A 31 -7.47 -26.34 20.05
CA GLU A 31 -8.67 -26.48 20.90
C GLU A 31 -8.43 -27.29 22.18
N LYS A 32 -7.37 -28.09 22.23
CA LYS A 32 -6.95 -28.87 23.40
C LYS A 32 -5.94 -28.14 24.29
N GLY A 33 -5.57 -26.91 23.96
CA GLY A 33 -4.57 -26.12 24.70
C GLY A 33 -3.12 -26.50 24.38
N GLU A 34 -2.87 -27.31 23.35
CA GLU A 34 -1.53 -27.76 22.97
C GLU A 34 -0.87 -26.76 22.03
N ALA A 35 0.42 -26.51 22.23
CA ALA A 35 1.18 -25.61 21.36
C ALA A 35 1.29 -26.20 19.94
N VAL A 36 0.83 -25.45 18.96
CA VAL A 36 0.95 -25.77 17.53
C VAL A 36 1.83 -24.75 16.82
N SER A 37 2.56 -25.22 15.81
CA SER A 37 3.38 -24.40 14.92
C SER A 37 3.22 -24.93 13.49
N ASP A 38 2.42 -24.23 12.68
CA ASP A 38 2.17 -24.57 11.29
C ASP A 38 2.97 -23.63 10.37
N ALA A 39 3.70 -24.21 9.41
CA ALA A 39 4.50 -23.45 8.45
C ALA A 39 3.80 -23.46 7.10
N ARG A 40 3.44 -22.28 6.60
CA ARG A 40 2.76 -22.11 5.32
C ARG A 40 3.61 -21.31 4.35
N LEU A 41 3.87 -21.89 3.18
CA LEU A 41 4.51 -21.20 2.08
C LEU A 41 3.50 -20.29 1.38
N ILE A 42 3.80 -18.99 1.32
CA ILE A 42 2.99 -17.99 0.61
C ILE A 42 3.57 -17.77 -0.79
N ARG A 43 2.69 -17.75 -1.80
CA ARG A 43 3.03 -17.63 -3.23
C ARG A 43 2.26 -16.53 -3.96
N SER A 44 1.52 -15.69 -3.23
CA SER A 44 0.63 -14.69 -3.81
C SER A 44 1.35 -13.42 -4.30
N VAL A 45 2.62 -13.24 -3.92
CA VAL A 45 3.47 -12.13 -4.35
C VAL A 45 4.27 -12.55 -5.58
N ASN A 46 4.21 -11.74 -6.64
CA ASN A 46 4.93 -11.99 -7.89
C ASN A 46 6.21 -11.15 -8.00
N ARG A 47 6.18 -9.95 -7.43
CA ARG A 47 7.27 -8.97 -7.52
C ARG A 47 7.15 -7.99 -6.37
N GLU A 48 8.29 -7.51 -5.92
CA GLU A 48 8.40 -6.31 -5.10
C GLU A 48 9.05 -5.18 -5.92
N ILE A 49 8.55 -3.96 -5.75
CA ILE A 49 9.09 -2.71 -6.32
C ILE A 49 9.53 -1.83 -5.17
N SER A 50 10.77 -1.33 -5.21
CA SER A 50 11.22 -0.28 -4.30
C SER A 50 10.88 1.09 -4.88
N VAL A 51 10.03 1.85 -4.20
CA VAL A 51 9.56 3.16 -4.71
C VAL A 51 10.68 4.20 -4.82
N TYR A 52 11.78 4.03 -4.09
CA TYR A 52 12.95 4.93 -4.12
C TYR A 52 13.90 4.63 -5.28
N SER A 53 14.08 3.36 -5.63
CA SER A 53 15.04 2.95 -6.68
C SER A 53 14.37 2.64 -8.02
N GLU A 54 13.05 2.38 -8.03
CA GLU A 54 12.29 1.97 -9.21
C GLU A 54 11.01 2.83 -9.36
N TYR A 55 11.14 4.15 -9.18
CA TYR A 55 9.99 5.07 -9.16
C TYR A 55 9.15 5.04 -10.46
N ASP A 56 9.81 4.95 -11.62
CA ASP A 56 9.10 4.83 -12.91
C ASP A 56 8.28 3.54 -13.00
N GLU A 57 8.79 2.43 -12.45
CA GLU A 57 8.07 1.15 -12.41
C GLU A 57 6.87 1.23 -11.47
N PHE A 58 7.02 1.96 -10.35
CA PHE A 58 5.90 2.27 -9.46
C PHE A 58 4.79 3.05 -10.19
N LEU A 59 5.13 4.11 -10.93
CA LEU A 59 4.14 4.87 -11.69
C LEU A 59 3.49 4.03 -12.81
N LYS A 60 4.24 3.16 -13.50
CA LYS A 60 3.70 2.25 -14.52
C LYS A 60 2.63 1.30 -13.99
N LEU A 61 2.59 1.02 -12.68
CA LEU A 61 1.48 0.26 -12.09
C LEU A 61 0.14 0.91 -12.41
N ALA A 62 0.06 2.25 -12.38
CA ALA A 62 -1.16 3.00 -12.69
C ALA A 62 -1.74 2.67 -14.07
N HIS A 63 -0.91 2.26 -15.03
CA HIS A 63 -1.30 2.00 -16.42
C HIS A 63 -1.89 0.60 -16.63
N ASN A 64 -1.83 -0.29 -15.63
CA ASN A 64 -2.39 -1.63 -15.77
C ASN A 64 -3.94 -1.62 -15.72
N PRO A 65 -4.65 -1.94 -16.82
CA PRO A 65 -6.12 -1.90 -16.84
C PRO A 65 -6.77 -2.95 -15.95
N GLU A 66 -6.07 -4.06 -15.68
CA GLU A 66 -6.58 -5.18 -14.87
C GLU A 66 -6.36 -4.98 -13.36
N MET A 67 -5.59 -3.97 -12.97
CA MET A 67 -5.39 -3.66 -11.56
C MET A 67 -6.64 -2.98 -11.00
N ARG A 68 -7.22 -3.60 -9.97
CA ARG A 68 -8.49 -3.17 -9.36
C ARG A 68 -8.42 -2.85 -7.87
N PHE A 69 -7.48 -3.45 -7.15
CA PHE A 69 -7.39 -3.37 -5.70
C PHE A 69 -6.03 -2.81 -5.27
N VAL A 70 -6.06 -1.89 -4.31
CA VAL A 70 -4.88 -1.34 -3.64
C VAL A 70 -5.02 -1.58 -2.15
N PHE A 71 -4.06 -2.29 -1.56
CA PHE A 71 -3.99 -2.52 -0.13
C PHE A 71 -2.82 -1.74 0.46
N SER A 72 -3.01 -1.14 1.64
CA SER A 72 -1.91 -0.51 2.38
C SER A 72 -1.81 -1.00 3.81
N ASN A 73 -0.57 -1.10 4.29
CA ASN A 73 -0.28 -1.28 5.69
C ASN A 73 1.04 -0.58 5.99
N THR A 74 0.94 0.70 6.29
CA THR A 74 2.06 1.64 6.47
C THR A 74 2.29 2.02 7.92
N THR A 75 1.82 1.20 8.87
CA THR A 75 1.71 1.50 10.31
C THR A 75 0.67 2.59 10.64
N GLU A 76 0.35 2.78 11.91
CA GLU A 76 -0.57 3.80 12.41
C GLU A 76 -0.11 5.22 12.05
N ALA A 77 1.21 5.44 11.95
CA ALA A 77 1.78 6.73 11.55
C ALA A 77 1.80 6.95 10.02
N GLY A 78 1.44 5.93 9.23
CA GLY A 78 1.57 5.95 7.78
C GLY A 78 0.52 6.79 7.06
N ILE A 79 -0.72 6.82 7.57
CA ILE A 79 -1.77 7.74 7.11
C ILE A 79 -1.57 9.08 7.84
N SER A 80 -0.62 9.86 7.35
CA SER A 80 -0.29 11.17 7.92
C SER A 80 0.05 12.17 6.82
N TYR A 81 -0.21 13.44 7.13
CA TYR A 81 0.11 14.56 6.25
C TYR A 81 1.56 15.02 6.46
N HIS A 82 2.26 15.26 5.36
CA HIS A 82 3.57 15.88 5.33
C HIS A 82 3.55 17.14 4.44
N ALA A 83 3.76 18.30 5.06
CA ALA A 83 3.65 19.60 4.38
C ALA A 83 4.73 19.87 3.32
N GLY A 84 5.84 19.14 3.36
CA GLY A 84 6.92 19.28 2.40
C GLY A 84 6.71 18.52 1.10
N ASP A 85 5.69 17.66 1.02
CA ASP A 85 5.44 16.83 -0.17
C ASP A 85 4.92 17.65 -1.33
N LYS A 86 5.54 17.45 -2.50
CA LYS A 86 5.21 18.12 -3.76
C LYS A 86 4.81 17.10 -4.82
N PHE A 87 4.08 17.60 -5.81
CA PHE A 87 3.60 16.79 -6.93
C PHE A 87 4.73 16.12 -7.73
N ASP A 88 5.87 16.80 -7.88
CA ASP A 88 7.03 16.37 -8.65
C ASP A 88 8.04 15.54 -7.84
N ASP A 89 7.77 15.27 -6.56
CA ASP A 89 8.62 14.40 -5.75
C ASP A 89 8.64 12.97 -6.29
N ALA A 90 9.82 12.35 -6.24
CA ALA A 90 10.09 11.03 -6.79
C ALA A 90 10.97 10.18 -5.85
N PRO A 91 10.41 9.63 -4.75
CA PRO A 91 9.01 9.70 -4.33
C PRO A 91 8.73 10.78 -3.28
N ALA A 92 7.45 11.15 -3.11
CA ALA A 92 6.98 11.91 -1.96
C ALA A 92 7.25 11.17 -0.62
N VAL A 93 7.31 11.89 0.50
CA VAL A 93 7.63 11.31 1.82
C VAL A 93 6.44 10.53 2.39
N SER A 94 5.25 11.11 2.42
CA SER A 94 4.07 10.47 3.01
C SER A 94 3.45 9.41 2.10
N TYR A 95 2.77 8.41 2.68
CA TYR A 95 2.03 7.43 1.90
C TYR A 95 0.83 8.06 1.14
N PRO A 96 -0.01 8.91 1.76
CA PRO A 96 -1.11 9.55 1.04
C PRO A 96 -0.62 10.35 -0.18
N ALA A 97 0.50 11.07 -0.10
CA ALA A 97 1.06 11.79 -1.25
C ALA A 97 1.49 10.84 -2.38
N LYS A 98 2.18 9.74 -2.05
CA LYS A 98 2.54 8.69 -3.05
C LYS A 98 1.30 8.13 -3.73
N LEU A 99 0.24 7.87 -2.98
CA LEU A 99 -1.04 7.38 -3.51
C LEU A 99 -1.71 8.42 -4.40
N THR A 100 -1.74 9.70 -4.01
CA THR A 100 -2.29 10.80 -4.82
C THR A 100 -1.59 10.88 -6.17
N ARG A 101 -0.25 10.82 -6.19
CA ARG A 101 0.52 10.86 -7.44
C ARG A 101 0.22 9.67 -8.35
N LEU A 102 0.06 8.48 -7.78
CA LEU A 102 -0.26 7.25 -8.52
C LEU A 102 -1.70 7.25 -9.07
N LEU A 103 -2.67 7.74 -8.29
CA LEU A 103 -4.05 7.92 -8.73
C LEU A 103 -4.14 8.95 -9.86
N PHE A 104 -3.38 10.04 -9.76
CA PHE A 104 -3.33 11.05 -10.81
C PHE A 104 -2.73 10.48 -12.10
N GLU A 105 -1.65 9.70 -12.00
CA GLU A 105 -1.06 8.99 -13.15
C GLU A 105 -2.10 8.11 -13.86
N ARG A 106 -2.90 7.38 -13.08
CA ARG A 106 -3.95 6.50 -13.60
C ARG A 106 -5.05 7.28 -14.28
N PHE A 107 -5.53 8.34 -13.62
CA PHE A 107 -6.53 9.25 -14.18
C PHE A 107 -6.07 9.81 -15.52
N SER A 108 -4.82 10.30 -15.61
CA SER A 108 -4.26 10.84 -16.85
C SER A 108 -4.15 9.78 -17.93
N HIS A 109 -3.66 8.57 -17.60
CA HIS A 109 -3.46 7.48 -18.55
C HIS A 109 -4.78 7.00 -19.18
N PHE A 110 -5.85 6.89 -18.38
CA PHE A 110 -7.16 6.43 -18.83
C PHE A 110 -8.14 7.57 -19.14
N ASN A 111 -7.64 8.81 -19.26
CA ASN A 111 -8.45 9.99 -19.56
C ASN A 111 -9.69 10.15 -18.65
N GLY A 112 -9.56 9.79 -17.37
CA GLY A 112 -10.65 9.89 -16.39
C GLY A 112 -11.79 8.89 -16.59
N ALA A 113 -11.55 7.74 -17.24
CA ALA A 113 -12.56 6.71 -17.39
C ALA A 113 -13.07 6.19 -16.03
N LEU A 114 -14.40 6.21 -15.82
CA LEU A 114 -15.03 5.85 -14.55
C LEU A 114 -14.92 4.36 -14.21
N ASP A 115 -14.79 3.48 -15.21
CA ASP A 115 -14.56 2.05 -15.02
C ASP A 115 -13.09 1.72 -14.65
N LYS A 116 -12.22 2.74 -14.59
CA LYS A 116 -10.80 2.60 -14.28
C LYS A 116 -10.43 3.07 -12.89
N GLY A 117 -11.36 3.40 -12.00
CA GLY A 117 -10.99 3.64 -10.60
C GLY A 117 -10.56 2.38 -9.86
N TRP A 118 -10.07 2.56 -8.63
CA TRP A 118 -9.59 1.50 -7.75
C TRP A 118 -10.44 1.37 -6.48
N ILE A 119 -10.45 0.15 -5.95
CA ILE A 119 -10.92 -0.16 -4.60
C ILE A 119 -9.69 -0.13 -3.69
N ILE A 120 -9.64 0.86 -2.81
CA ILE A 120 -8.53 1.17 -1.91
C ILE A 120 -8.91 0.71 -0.51
N ILE A 121 -8.10 -0.19 0.03
CA ILE A 121 -8.37 -0.92 1.27
C ILE A 121 -7.19 -0.69 2.22
N PRO A 122 -7.18 0.43 2.96
CA PRO A 122 -6.20 0.63 4.03
C PRO A 122 -6.39 -0.42 5.12
N CYS A 123 -5.28 -0.90 5.68
CA CYS A 123 -5.23 -1.88 6.76
C CYS A 123 -4.46 -1.34 7.97
N GLU A 124 -4.15 -0.04 7.98
CA GLU A 124 -3.58 0.67 9.12
C GLU A 124 -4.54 0.65 10.32
N LEU A 125 -4.00 0.48 11.53
CA LEU A 125 -4.78 0.35 12.77
C LEU A 125 -5.19 1.72 13.33
N ILE A 126 -5.96 2.47 12.55
CA ILE A 126 -6.60 3.72 12.97
C ILE A 126 -8.10 3.66 12.66
N ASP A 127 -8.90 4.40 13.43
CA ASP A 127 -10.35 4.49 13.21
C ASP A 127 -10.64 5.14 11.85
N TYR A 128 -11.63 4.60 11.13
CA TYR A 128 -12.08 5.12 9.83
C TYR A 128 -10.92 5.34 8.84
N ASN A 129 -9.97 4.40 8.80
CA ASN A 129 -8.76 4.49 7.97
C ASN A 129 -9.02 4.79 6.47
N GLY A 130 -10.14 4.32 5.91
CA GLY A 130 -10.59 4.65 4.56
C GLY A 130 -10.90 6.13 4.39
N ASP A 131 -11.71 6.68 5.29
CA ASP A 131 -12.13 8.09 5.26
C ASP A 131 -10.93 9.01 5.52
N ALA A 132 -10.10 8.69 6.52
CA ALA A 132 -8.88 9.45 6.83
C ALA A 132 -7.90 9.48 5.65
N LEU A 133 -7.70 8.35 4.96
CA LEU A 133 -6.86 8.30 3.77
C LEU A 133 -7.45 9.13 2.62
N ARG A 134 -8.76 9.03 2.37
CA ARG A 134 -9.44 9.81 1.33
C ARG A 134 -9.30 11.31 1.57
N GLU A 135 -9.48 11.77 2.80
CA GLU A 135 -9.33 13.18 3.18
C GLU A 135 -7.92 13.71 2.87
N LEU A 136 -6.88 12.94 3.19
CA LEU A 136 -5.51 13.33 2.89
C LEU A 136 -5.20 13.33 1.38
N VAL A 137 -5.72 12.35 0.64
CA VAL A 137 -5.57 12.33 -0.83
C VAL A 137 -6.23 13.55 -1.47
N LEU A 138 -7.45 13.88 -1.05
CA LEU A 138 -8.18 15.07 -1.51
C LEU A 138 -7.43 16.36 -1.17
N ARG A 139 -6.90 16.45 0.05
CA ARG A 139 -6.09 17.59 0.49
C ARG A 139 -4.88 17.79 -0.42
N TYR A 140 -4.11 16.74 -0.69
CA TYR A 140 -2.96 16.82 -1.61
C TYR A 140 -3.39 17.21 -3.02
N ALA A 141 -4.51 16.66 -3.52
CA ALA A 141 -5.03 17.02 -4.83
C ALA A 141 -5.36 18.52 -4.95
N GLN A 142 -5.92 19.10 -3.89
CA GLN A 142 -6.22 20.55 -3.81
C GLN A 142 -4.96 21.39 -3.68
N GLU A 143 -4.04 21.04 -2.77
CA GLU A 143 -2.79 21.79 -2.54
C GLU A 143 -1.88 21.79 -3.77
N TRP A 144 -1.87 20.69 -4.53
CA TRP A 144 -1.12 20.57 -5.78
C TRP A 144 -1.88 21.13 -6.99
N ALA A 145 -3.05 21.75 -6.78
CA ALA A 145 -3.91 22.33 -7.82
C ALA A 145 -4.20 21.35 -8.97
N LEU A 146 -4.44 20.08 -8.65
CA LEU A 146 -4.83 19.08 -9.65
C LEU A 146 -6.20 19.43 -10.25
N PRO A 147 -6.47 19.05 -11.51
CA PRO A 147 -7.69 19.43 -12.20
C PRO A 147 -8.95 19.01 -11.43
N GLU A 148 -9.99 19.85 -11.47
CA GLU A 148 -11.30 19.52 -10.88
C GLU A 148 -11.87 18.18 -11.38
N ALA A 149 -11.61 17.85 -12.65
CA ALA A 149 -11.99 16.56 -13.23
C ALA A 149 -11.32 15.37 -12.52
N PHE A 150 -10.10 15.52 -12.00
CA PHE A 150 -9.44 14.50 -11.18
C PHE A 150 -10.12 14.33 -9.83
N ILE A 151 -10.49 15.45 -9.17
CA ILE A 151 -11.20 15.42 -7.88
C ILE A 151 -12.56 14.72 -8.03
N GLN A 152 -13.31 15.04 -9.08
CA GLN A 152 -14.58 14.38 -9.39
C GLN A 152 -14.40 12.88 -9.69
N TRP A 153 -13.37 12.53 -10.47
CA TRP A 153 -13.06 11.13 -10.76
C TRP A 153 -12.63 10.37 -9.51
N LEU A 154 -11.88 11.00 -8.60
CA LEU A 154 -11.49 10.42 -7.32
C LEU A 154 -12.73 9.97 -6.52
N ASP A 155 -13.76 10.79 -6.48
CA ASP A 155 -15.00 10.50 -5.73
C ASP A 155 -15.94 9.53 -6.46
N GLN A 156 -16.01 9.59 -7.79
CA GLN A 156 -17.00 8.81 -8.55
C GLN A 156 -16.49 7.43 -8.97
N ALA A 157 -15.19 7.30 -9.24
CA ALA A 157 -14.61 6.08 -9.79
C ALA A 157 -13.92 5.22 -8.73
N ASN A 158 -13.49 5.80 -7.61
CA ASN A 158 -12.71 5.10 -6.59
C ASN A 158 -13.53 4.84 -5.32
N SER A 159 -13.16 3.81 -4.58
CA SER A 159 -13.77 3.48 -3.29
C SER A 159 -12.70 3.37 -2.23
N PHE A 160 -12.84 4.11 -1.13
CA PHE A 160 -11.99 4.01 0.04
C PHE A 160 -12.74 3.23 1.12
N CYS A 161 -12.32 2.00 1.37
CA CYS A 161 -13.03 1.09 2.27
C CYS A 161 -12.37 1.08 3.64
N SER A 162 -13.04 1.65 4.65
CA SER A 162 -12.59 1.53 6.03
C SER A 162 -12.60 0.07 6.49
N THR A 163 -11.53 -0.39 7.16
CA THR A 163 -11.37 -1.77 7.62
C THR A 163 -11.12 -1.86 9.12
N LEU A 164 -11.46 -3.02 9.71
CA LEU A 164 -11.03 -3.42 11.05
C LEU A 164 -10.12 -4.64 10.92
N VAL A 165 -8.85 -4.49 11.30
CA VAL A 165 -7.84 -5.56 11.20
C VAL A 165 -7.40 -5.97 12.60
N GLY A 166 -7.35 -7.28 12.86
CA GLY A 166 -6.88 -7.83 14.14
C GLY A 166 -6.03 -9.07 13.91
N ILE A 167 -4.70 -8.95 14.11
CA ILE A 167 -3.79 -10.09 14.12
C ILE A 167 -2.64 -9.83 15.10
N ASN A 168 -2.36 -10.79 16.00
CA ASN A 168 -1.19 -10.74 16.86
C ASN A 168 0.03 -11.30 16.12
N ALA A 169 0.77 -10.44 15.41
CA ALA A 169 1.99 -10.80 14.70
C ALA A 169 3.22 -10.20 15.41
N PRO A 170 3.93 -10.95 16.27
CA PRO A 170 5.13 -10.45 16.93
C PRO A 170 6.24 -10.20 15.90
N PRO A 171 7.12 -9.18 16.12
CA PRO A 171 8.23 -8.91 15.23
C PRO A 171 9.14 -10.14 15.12
N TYR A 172 9.72 -10.35 13.93
CA TYR A 172 10.66 -11.43 13.69
C TYR A 172 11.88 -11.27 14.60
N ARG A 173 12.00 -12.12 15.63
CA ARG A 173 13.19 -12.18 16.49
C ARG A 173 14.15 -13.23 15.95
N TYR A 174 15.35 -12.81 15.53
CA TYR A 174 16.46 -13.74 15.38
C TYR A 174 16.75 -14.38 16.74
N ARG A 175 16.60 -15.70 16.84
CA ARG A 175 17.33 -16.45 17.87
C ARG A 175 18.76 -16.56 17.36
N LEU A 176 19.66 -15.76 17.92
CA LEU A 176 21.07 -16.12 17.92
C LEU A 176 21.17 -17.43 18.70
N SER A 177 21.38 -18.54 17.98
CA SER A 177 21.83 -19.77 18.59
C SER A 177 23.23 -19.51 19.16
N ALA A 178 23.32 -19.40 20.48
CA ALA A 178 24.57 -19.61 21.22
C ALA A 178 24.86 -21.11 21.30
#